data_AF-A0A2V7DH77-F1
#
_entry.id   AF-A0A2V7DH77-F1
#
_cell.length_a   1.000
_cell.length_b   1.000
_cell.length_c   1.000
_cell.angle_alpha   90.00
_cell.angle_beta   90.00
_cell.angle_gamma   90.00
#
_symmetry.space_group_name_H-M   'P 1'
#
loop_
_entity.id
_entity.type
_entity.pdbx_description
1 polymer ?
#
loop_
_entity_poly.entity_id
_entity_poly.type
_entity_poly.pdbx_seq_one_letter_code
_entity_poly.pdbx_strand_id
1 'polypeptide(L)'
;MPEKPRDYEAELRALMDALAESVVEATDEEIISEMREGGEDPAAAAEGVRAVLRHAVKAYEQRHLREAQEAYEKRVDAIRRRTFSLPTAPESRRKLLAVVMTRKPDLRSALVTLQHRDFKEWTDTDIQNCLEQLGALGVLAEFEGSLSDEQ
;
A
#
# COMPACT_ATOMS: atom_id res chain seq x y z
N MET A 1 -66.34 27.96 -27.26
CA MET A 1 -65.05 28.03 -26.56
C MET A 1 -64.11 27.07 -27.29
N PRO A 2 -63.06 27.52 -27.98
CA PRO A 2 -62.14 26.60 -28.63
C PRO A 2 -61.32 25.89 -27.55
N GLU A 3 -61.36 24.56 -27.53
CA GLU A 3 -60.51 23.76 -26.64
C GLU A 3 -59.04 24.03 -27.00
N LYS A 4 -58.29 24.50 -26.01
CA LYS A 4 -56.85 24.74 -26.13
C LYS A 4 -56.17 23.39 -26.40
N PRO A 5 -55.26 23.27 -27.39
CA PRO A 5 -54.58 22.02 -27.65
C PRO A 5 -53.81 21.57 -26.40
N ARG A 6 -53.99 20.30 -26.02
CA ARG A 6 -53.33 19.72 -24.85
C ARG A 6 -51.82 19.75 -25.01
N ASP A 7 -51.14 20.21 -23.96
CA ASP A 7 -49.69 20.16 -23.84
C ASP A 7 -49.30 18.95 -22.99
N TYR A 8 -49.09 17.83 -23.67
CA TYR A 8 -48.76 16.56 -23.03
C TYR A 8 -47.42 16.59 -22.29
N GLU A 9 -46.48 17.43 -22.72
CA GLU A 9 -45.16 17.52 -22.07
C GLU A 9 -45.29 18.26 -20.73
N ALA A 10 -46.06 19.34 -20.70
CA ALA A 10 -46.37 20.05 -19.46
C ALA A 10 -47.19 19.17 -18.50
N GLU A 11 -48.17 18.41 -19.00
CA GLU A 11 -48.96 17.46 -18.19
C GLU A 11 -48.08 16.35 -17.59
N LEU A 12 -47.15 15.78 -18.38
CA LEU A 12 -46.22 14.75 -17.90
C LEU A 12 -45.28 15.29 -16.83
N ARG A 13 -44.72 16.48 -17.03
CA ARG A 13 -43.83 17.10 -16.04
C ARG A 13 -44.54 17.34 -14.72
N ALA A 14 -45.77 17.89 -14.76
CA ALA A 14 -46.56 18.09 -13.57
C ALA A 14 -46.87 16.78 -12.82
N LEU A 15 -47.09 15.68 -13.55
CA LEU A 15 -47.32 14.36 -12.95
C LEU A 15 -46.05 13.80 -12.30
N MET A 16 -44.90 13.96 -12.95
CA MET A 16 -43.61 13.53 -12.39
C MET A 16 -43.22 14.35 -11.16
N ASP A 17 -43.49 15.65 -11.17
CA ASP A 17 -43.25 16.54 -10.03
C ASP A 17 -44.16 16.14 -8.85
N ALA A 18 -45.44 15.86 -9.11
CA ALA A 18 -46.35 15.38 -8.08
C ALA A 18 -45.94 14.01 -7.50
N LEU A 19 -45.42 13.11 -8.34
CA LEU A 19 -44.91 11.82 -7.89
C LEU A 19 -43.65 11.98 -7.03
N ALA A 20 -42.74 12.89 -7.42
CA ALA A 20 -41.55 13.19 -6.65
C ALA A 20 -41.90 13.78 -5.27
N GLU A 21 -42.84 14.72 -5.22
CA GLU A 21 -43.31 15.30 -3.96
C GLU A 21 -43.94 14.22 -3.06
N SER A 22 -44.77 13.35 -3.64
CA SER A 22 -45.37 12.23 -2.91
C SER A 22 -44.34 11.30 -2.26
N VAL A 23 -43.21 11.05 -2.92
CA VAL A 23 -42.14 10.21 -2.35
C VAL A 23 -41.39 10.95 -1.24
N VAL A 24 -41.23 12.26 -1.34
CA VAL A 24 -40.56 13.08 -0.32
C VAL A 24 -41.43 13.25 0.93
N GLU A 25 -42.74 13.39 0.76
CA GLU A 25 -43.71 13.53 1.85
C GLU A 25 -44.09 12.20 2.50
N ALA A 26 -43.72 11.06 1.89
CA ALA A 26 -44.04 9.74 2.41
C ALA A 26 -43.47 9.53 3.82
N THR A 27 -44.32 9.06 4.72
CA THR A 27 -43.94 8.70 6.09
C THR A 27 -43.17 7.39 6.15
N ASP A 28 -42.39 7.19 7.22
CA ASP A 28 -41.67 5.94 7.45
C ASP A 28 -42.62 4.72 7.42
N GLU A 29 -43.81 4.83 8.00
CA GLU A 29 -44.84 3.78 7.97
C GLU A 29 -45.33 3.47 6.55
N GLU A 30 -45.58 4.49 5.72
CA GLU A 30 -46.01 4.31 4.33
C GLU A 30 -44.93 3.62 3.51
N ILE A 31 -43.67 4.05 3.64
CA ILE A 31 -42.52 3.43 2.97
C ILE A 31 -42.38 1.96 3.38
N ILE A 32 -42.50 1.65 4.69
CA ILE A 32 -42.42 0.28 5.19
C ILE A 32 -43.59 -0.58 4.67
N SER A 33 -44.79 0.00 4.54
CA SER A 33 -45.95 -0.70 4.00
C SER A 33 -45.76 -1.03 2.52
N GLU A 34 -45.36 -0.05 1.71
CA GLU A 34 -45.11 -0.23 0.28
C GLU A 34 -44.03 -1.29 0.02
N MET A 35 -42.94 -1.27 0.77
CA MET A 35 -41.88 -2.29 0.66
C MET A 35 -42.41 -3.70 0.93
N ARG A 36 -43.24 -3.86 1.97
CA ARG A 36 -43.84 -5.16 2.31
C ARG A 36 -44.85 -5.61 1.27
N GLU A 37 -45.64 -4.69 0.73
CA GLU A 37 -46.59 -4.96 -0.36
C GLU A 37 -45.86 -5.40 -1.65
N GLY A 38 -44.68 -4.83 -1.90
CA GLY A 38 -43.76 -5.27 -2.95
C GLY A 38 -43.07 -6.62 -2.69
N GLY A 39 -43.29 -7.24 -1.52
CA GLY A 39 -42.65 -8.49 -1.12
C GLY A 39 -41.21 -8.33 -0.63
N GLU A 40 -40.76 -7.11 -0.38
CA GLU A 40 -39.43 -6.82 0.18
C GLU A 40 -39.46 -6.86 1.72
N ASP A 41 -38.31 -7.15 2.33
CA ASP A 41 -38.13 -7.09 3.77
C ASP A 41 -37.42 -5.77 4.18
N PRO A 42 -38.13 -4.83 4.83
CA PRO A 42 -37.55 -3.57 5.29
C PRO A 42 -36.36 -3.78 6.24
N ALA A 43 -36.36 -4.85 7.04
CA ALA A 43 -35.27 -5.13 7.98
C ALA A 43 -33.99 -5.52 7.22
N ALA A 44 -34.10 -6.35 6.18
CA ALA A 44 -32.98 -6.72 5.32
C ALA A 44 -32.40 -5.51 4.58
N ALA A 45 -33.26 -4.64 4.03
CA ALA A 45 -32.82 -3.41 3.38
C ALA A 45 -32.05 -2.49 4.34
N ALA A 46 -32.57 -2.30 5.56
CA ALA A 46 -31.92 -1.49 6.59
C ALA A 46 -30.56 -2.07 7.02
N GLU A 47 -30.44 -3.40 7.15
CA GLU A 47 -29.14 -4.03 7.39
C GLU A 47 -28.16 -3.83 6.23
N GLY A 48 -28.63 -3.88 4.99
CA GLY A 48 -27.82 -3.56 3.81
C GLY A 48 -27.22 -2.16 3.88
N VAL A 49 -28.04 -1.16 4.18
CA VAL A 49 -27.58 0.23 4.35
C VAL A 49 -26.58 0.34 5.50
N ARG A 50 -26.87 -0.26 6.66
CA ARG A 50 -25.96 -0.27 7.81
C ARG A 50 -24.62 -0.92 7.45
N ALA A 51 -24.61 -2.00 6.69
CA ALA A 51 -23.39 -2.67 6.26
C ALA A 51 -22.53 -1.77 5.36
N VAL A 52 -23.13 -1.07 4.39
CA VAL A 52 -22.44 -0.12 3.52
C VAL A 52 -21.80 1.02 4.33
N LEU A 53 -22.55 1.61 5.25
CA LEU A 53 -22.05 2.69 6.11
C LEU A 53 -20.90 2.22 7.02
N ARG A 54 -21.06 1.06 7.67
CA ARG A 54 -19.99 0.46 8.50
C ARG A 54 -18.74 0.18 7.68
N HIS A 55 -18.89 -0.32 6.45
CA HIS A 55 -17.77 -0.58 5.56
C HIS A 55 -17.05 0.73 5.18
N ALA A 56 -17.80 1.78 4.86
CA ALA A 56 -17.24 3.09 4.54
C ALA A 56 -16.45 3.69 5.71
N VAL A 57 -17.02 3.64 6.93
CA VAL A 57 -16.33 4.10 8.15
C VAL A 57 -15.06 3.31 8.40
N LYS A 58 -15.12 1.97 8.36
CA LYS A 58 -13.95 1.11 8.53
C LYS A 58 -12.86 1.42 7.51
N ALA A 59 -13.23 1.60 6.25
CA ALA A 59 -12.28 1.94 5.18
C ALA A 59 -11.62 3.30 5.44
N TYR A 60 -12.36 4.28 5.94
CA TYR A 60 -11.84 5.60 6.30
C TYR A 60 -10.87 5.53 7.47
N GLU A 61 -11.22 4.85 8.55
CA GLU A 61 -10.36 4.67 9.73
C GLU A 61 -9.06 3.94 9.37
N GLN A 62 -9.15 2.92 8.51
CA GLN A 62 -8.00 2.14 8.05
C GLN A 62 -7.18 2.84 6.97
N ARG A 63 -7.56 4.04 6.51
CA ARG A 63 -6.83 4.76 5.44
C ARG A 63 -5.38 4.99 5.83
N HIS A 64 -5.13 5.52 7.02
CA HIS A 64 -3.76 5.83 7.46
C HIS A 64 -2.87 4.60 7.58
N LEU A 65 -3.45 3.47 8.01
CA LEU A 65 -2.72 2.19 8.05
C LEU A 65 -2.35 1.73 6.64
N ARG A 66 -3.28 1.80 5.68
CA ARG A 66 -3.03 1.44 4.28
C ARG A 66 -1.98 2.34 3.64
N GLU A 67 -2.08 3.66 3.85
CA GLU A 67 -1.08 4.64 3.38
C GLU A 67 0.31 4.33 3.94
N ALA A 68 0.40 3.99 5.23
CA ALA A 68 1.66 3.62 5.87
C ALA A 68 2.23 2.30 5.32
N GLN A 69 1.38 1.30 5.08
CA GLN A 69 1.77 0.02 4.49
C GLN A 69 2.29 0.20 3.06
N GLU A 70 1.57 0.94 2.21
CA GLU A 70 1.99 1.25 0.85
C GLU A 70 3.32 2.03 0.82
N ALA A 71 3.50 2.99 1.74
CA ALA A 71 4.74 3.73 1.86
C ALA A 71 5.90 2.82 2.30
N TYR A 72 5.65 1.89 3.23
CA TYR A 72 6.63 0.89 3.65
C TYR A 72 7.02 -0.05 2.52
N GLU A 73 6.04 -0.60 1.80
CA GLU A 73 6.27 -1.48 0.65
C GLU A 73 7.11 -0.78 -0.42
N LYS A 74 6.77 0.47 -0.77
CA LYS A 74 7.58 1.29 -1.70
C LYS A 74 9.03 1.47 -1.21
N ARG A 75 9.25 1.66 0.10
CA ARG A 75 10.60 1.76 0.68
C ARG A 75 11.34 0.43 0.61
N VAL A 76 10.68 -0.68 0.93
CA VAL A 76 11.27 -2.03 0.84
C VAL A 76 11.62 -2.37 -0.59
N ASP A 77 10.76 -2.06 -1.54
CA ASP A 77 11.02 -2.29 -2.96
C ASP A 77 12.17 -1.42 -3.48
N ALA A 78 12.27 -0.16 -3.03
CA ALA A 78 13.42 0.69 -3.36
C ALA A 78 14.74 0.11 -2.81
N ILE A 79 14.72 -0.46 -1.61
CA ILE A 79 15.88 -1.16 -1.04
C ILE A 79 16.21 -2.42 -1.83
N ARG A 80 15.21 -3.25 -2.16
CA ARG A 80 15.41 -4.49 -2.95
C ARG A 80 15.92 -4.24 -4.36
N ARG A 81 15.54 -3.12 -4.97
CA ARG A 81 16.00 -2.71 -6.30
C ARG A 81 17.43 -2.17 -6.32
N ARG A 82 18.01 -1.80 -5.16
CA ARG A 82 19.44 -1.48 -5.09
C ARG A 82 20.22 -2.76 -5.39
N THR A 83 20.67 -2.85 -6.64
CA THR A 83 21.56 -3.90 -7.10
C THR A 83 22.95 -3.48 -6.69
N PHE A 84 23.60 -4.29 -5.86
CA PHE A 84 25.01 -4.09 -5.54
C PHE A 84 25.84 -4.99 -6.45
N SER A 85 26.83 -4.44 -7.15
CA SER A 85 27.76 -5.24 -7.94
C SER A 85 28.94 -5.67 -7.08
N LEU A 86 28.98 -6.95 -6.71
CA LEU A 86 30.15 -7.53 -6.06
C LEU A 86 31.27 -7.74 -7.10
N PRO A 87 32.52 -7.35 -6.79
CA PRO A 87 33.66 -7.75 -7.60
C PRO A 87 33.76 -9.29 -7.69
N THR A 88 33.94 -9.82 -8.90
CA THR A 88 34.04 -11.27 -9.16
C THR A 88 35.35 -11.87 -8.65
N ALA A 89 36.37 -11.03 -8.39
CA ALA A 89 37.69 -11.46 -7.95
C ALA A 89 37.76 -11.63 -6.41
N PRO A 90 38.21 -12.80 -5.90
CA PRO A 90 38.33 -13.08 -4.46
C PRO A 90 39.16 -12.05 -3.68
N GLU A 91 40.27 -11.59 -4.26
CA GLU A 91 41.15 -10.60 -3.64
C GLU A 91 40.50 -9.23 -3.54
N SER A 92 39.76 -8.81 -4.57
CA SER A 92 39.04 -7.53 -4.59
C SER A 92 37.90 -7.52 -3.57
N ARG A 93 37.24 -8.66 -3.34
CA ARG A 93 36.23 -8.80 -2.26
C ARG A 93 36.83 -8.63 -0.87
N ARG A 94 38.01 -9.21 -0.62
CA ARG A 94 38.73 -9.05 0.65
C ARG A 94 39.16 -7.61 0.90
N LYS A 95 39.67 -6.93 -0.13
CA LYS A 95 40.02 -5.50 -0.05
C LYS A 95 38.79 -4.64 0.25
N LEU A 96 37.67 -4.89 -0.44
CA LEU A 96 36.40 -4.18 -0.21
C LEU A 96 35.93 -4.35 1.24
N LEU A 97 35.92 -5.59 1.75
CA LEU A 97 35.56 -5.87 3.13
C LEU A 97 36.47 -5.13 4.11
N ALA A 98 37.79 -5.13 3.88
CA ALA A 98 38.74 -4.41 4.72
C ALA A 98 38.51 -2.88 4.71
N VAL A 99 38.17 -2.30 3.56
CA VAL A 99 37.84 -0.87 3.43
C VAL A 99 36.56 -0.54 4.20
N VAL A 100 35.52 -1.37 4.09
CA VAL A 100 34.25 -1.20 4.81
C VAL A 100 34.47 -1.27 6.32
N MET A 101 35.26 -2.24 6.80
CA MET A 101 35.61 -2.37 8.24
C MET A 101 36.41 -1.18 8.76
N THR A 102 37.24 -0.57 7.92
CA THR A 102 38.07 0.58 8.30
C THR A 102 37.25 1.86 8.36
N ARG A 103 36.29 2.05 7.43
CA ARG A 103 35.46 3.27 7.38
C ARG A 103 34.27 3.25 8.36
N LYS A 104 33.77 2.07 8.76
CA LYS A 104 32.65 1.95 9.71
C LYS A 104 33.01 1.01 10.87
N PRO A 105 33.75 1.51 11.89
CA PRO A 105 34.15 0.71 13.04
C PRO A 105 32.97 0.19 13.86
N ASP A 106 31.82 0.86 13.81
CA ASP A 106 30.59 0.41 14.51
C ASP A 106 30.03 -0.90 13.94
N LEU A 107 30.20 -1.12 12.61
CA LEU A 107 29.86 -2.39 11.96
C LEU A 107 30.83 -3.49 12.36
N ARG A 108 32.08 -3.16 12.68
CA ARG A 108 33.05 -4.14 13.18
C ARG A 108 32.55 -4.77 14.47
N SER A 109 32.01 -3.98 15.41
CA SER A 109 31.41 -4.54 16.64
C SER A 109 30.17 -5.40 16.36
N ALA A 110 29.28 -4.97 15.48
CA ALA A 110 28.05 -5.70 15.15
C ALA A 110 28.31 -7.00 14.35
N LEU A 111 29.33 -7.00 13.49
CA LEU A 111 29.74 -8.19 12.73
C LEU A 111 30.61 -9.13 13.56
N VAL A 112 31.40 -8.62 14.50
CA VAL A 112 32.17 -9.45 15.46
C VAL A 112 31.23 -10.21 16.42
N THR A 113 30.01 -9.71 16.65
CA THR A 113 28.98 -10.48 17.39
C THR A 113 28.34 -11.60 16.59
N LEU A 114 28.48 -11.63 15.25
CA LEU A 114 28.09 -12.76 14.41
C LEU A 114 29.22 -13.81 14.41
N GLN A 115 29.30 -14.57 15.51
CA GLN A 115 30.18 -15.71 15.74
C GLN A 115 31.69 -15.45 15.59
N HIS A 116 32.40 -15.67 16.69
CA HIS A 116 33.86 -15.74 16.78
C HIS A 116 34.53 -16.52 15.63
N ARG A 117 34.89 -15.84 14.54
CA ARG A 117 35.77 -16.34 13.48
C ARG A 117 36.76 -15.25 13.12
N ASP A 118 38.04 -15.50 13.37
CA ASP A 118 39.11 -14.65 12.88
C ASP A 118 38.94 -14.43 11.37
N PHE A 119 38.93 -13.17 10.94
CA PHE A 119 38.77 -12.75 9.53
C PHE A 119 39.73 -13.46 8.56
N LYS A 120 40.80 -14.04 9.08
CA LYS A 120 41.83 -14.77 8.33
C LYS A 120 41.38 -16.17 7.89
N GLU A 121 40.37 -16.75 8.53
CA GLU A 121 39.85 -18.10 8.26
C GLU A 121 38.60 -18.12 7.38
N TRP A 122 38.08 -16.95 6.98
CA TRP A 122 36.86 -16.88 6.16
C TRP A 122 37.16 -17.39 4.75
N THR A 123 36.33 -18.35 4.31
CA THR A 123 36.35 -18.78 2.92
C THR A 123 35.86 -17.63 2.03
N ASP A 124 36.27 -17.65 0.77
CA ASP A 124 35.81 -16.65 -0.20
C ASP A 124 34.28 -16.63 -0.34
N THR A 125 33.63 -17.78 -0.15
CA THR A 125 32.17 -17.91 -0.06
C THR A 125 31.58 -17.20 1.15
N ASP A 126 32.21 -17.30 2.33
CA ASP A 126 31.77 -16.61 3.54
C ASP A 126 31.90 -15.08 3.39
N ILE A 127 33.00 -14.63 2.75
CA ILE A 127 33.23 -13.21 2.43
C ILE A 127 32.18 -12.71 1.45
N GLN A 128 31.87 -13.50 0.41
CA GLN A 128 30.81 -13.15 -0.54
C GLN A 128 29.45 -13.02 0.15
N ASN A 129 29.04 -14.01 0.96
CA ASN A 129 27.76 -13.97 1.69
C ASN A 129 27.68 -12.78 2.66
N CYS A 130 28.77 -12.45 3.35
CA CYS A 130 28.82 -11.30 4.24
C CYS A 130 28.67 -9.98 3.45
N LEU A 131 29.35 -9.87 2.31
CA LEU A 131 29.22 -8.69 1.45
C LEU A 131 27.82 -8.60 0.80
N GLU A 132 27.18 -9.71 0.45
CA GLU A 132 25.79 -9.72 -0.01
C GLU A 132 24.83 -9.20 1.07
N GLN A 133 25.03 -9.62 2.33
CA GLN A 133 24.26 -9.11 3.48
C GLN A 133 24.51 -7.61 3.72
N LEU A 134 25.76 -7.15 3.61
CA LEU A 134 26.10 -5.73 3.74
C LEU A 134 25.58 -4.89 2.57
N GLY A 135 25.55 -5.46 1.36
CA GLY A 135 24.92 -4.87 0.18
C GLY A 135 23.42 -4.73 0.34
N ALA A 136 22.75 -5.77 0.85
CA ALA A 136 21.31 -5.77 1.16
C ALA A 136 20.95 -4.74 2.25
N LEU A 137 21.86 -4.49 3.19
CA LEU A 137 21.74 -3.44 4.20
C LEU A 137 22.06 -2.04 3.66
N GLY A 138 22.45 -1.91 2.39
CA GLY A 138 22.76 -0.64 1.73
C GLY A 138 24.09 -0.02 2.15
N VAL A 139 24.91 -0.72 2.93
CA VAL A 139 26.22 -0.24 3.40
C VAL A 139 27.18 -0.07 2.24
N LEU A 140 27.13 -0.99 1.26
CA LEU A 140 28.09 -1.03 0.17
C LEU A 140 27.82 -0.03 -0.96
N ALA A 141 26.60 0.53 -1.05
CA ALA A 141 26.26 1.56 -2.04
C ALA A 141 27.08 2.86 -1.87
N GLU A 142 27.57 3.13 -0.65
CA GLU A 142 28.47 4.26 -0.37
C GLU A 142 29.91 4.04 -0.88
N PHE A 143 30.26 2.81 -1.24
CA PHE A 143 31.61 2.40 -1.63
C PHE A 143 31.73 2.07 -3.12
N GLU A 144 30.62 1.97 -3.86
CA GLU A 144 30.63 1.76 -5.32
C GLU A 144 31.39 2.88 -6.06
N GLY A 145 31.29 4.13 -5.59
CA GLY A 145 32.05 5.25 -6.15
C GLY A 145 33.57 5.20 -5.95
N SER A 146 34.08 4.28 -5.11
CA SER A 146 35.52 4.08 -4.91
C SER A 146 36.09 2.87 -5.67
N LEU A 147 35.23 2.09 -6.33
CA LEU A 147 35.64 0.98 -7.18
C LEU A 147 35.80 1.37 -8.65
N SER A 148 35.34 2.57 -9.03
CA SER A 148 35.41 3.09 -10.40
C SER A 148 36.79 3.67 -10.77
N ASP A 149 37.66 3.90 -9.78
CA ASP A 149 38.95 4.59 -9.97
C ASP A 149 40.16 3.64 -10.16
N GLU A 150 39.96 2.32 -10.17
CA GLU A 150 41.03 1.33 -10.42
C GLU A 150 40.64 0.31 -11.51
N GLN A 151 40.24 0.79 -12.69
CA GLN A 151 40.33 0.02 -13.94
C GLN A 151 41.60 0.39 -14.71
#